data_AF-A0A087G5I2-F1
#
_entry.id   AF-A0A087G5I2-F1
#
_cell.length_a   1.000
_cell.length_b   1.000
_cell.length_c   1.000
_cell.angle_alpha   90.00
_cell.angle_beta   90.00
_cell.angle_gamma   90.00
#
_symmetry.space_group_name_H-M   'P 1'
#
loop_
_entity.id
_entity.type
_entity.pdbx_description
1 polymer ?
#
loop_
_entity_poly.entity_id
_entity_poly.type
_entity_poly.pdbx_seq_one_letter_code
_entity_poly.pdbx_strand_id
1 'polypeptide(L)'
;METTSMMQFLFCIIFGIVVMRKCNATTYFVGDSSGWDISSDLDSWTLGKRFSVGDILMFQYSTTHSVYEVAKDKFQNCNVTDPISTFTNGNTTVALSKPEERTKRVLLHFFLSSSFSMNILNRLGLGSREQTKMDPSPIAQGIDDDSPLPGNQFAQFGAGCFWGVELAFQRVPGVTQTEVGYTQGTVHNPLYVDVCSGNTGHSEVVRVQYDPNDCSYESLLDLFWSRHDPTTLNRQGNDVGTQYRSGIYFYTPEQEKLARESLERHQQQMERKIMTEILPAKKFYRAEEYHQQYLSKGGRSGLGQSAAKGCNDPIRCYG
;
A
#
# COMPACT_ATOMS: atom_id res chain seq x y z
N MET A 1 73.06 -40.08 -6.37
CA MET A 1 72.43 -38.76 -6.58
C MET A 1 71.65 -38.83 -7.87
N GLU A 2 70.41 -39.33 -7.88
CA GLU A 2 69.54 -39.27 -9.08
C GLU A 2 68.11 -39.81 -8.82
N THR A 3 67.54 -39.64 -7.63
CA THR A 3 66.20 -40.17 -7.30
C THR A 3 65.27 -39.19 -6.59
N THR A 4 65.56 -37.89 -6.66
CA THR A 4 64.73 -36.85 -6.02
C THR A 4 64.13 -35.82 -6.97
N SER A 5 64.36 -35.93 -8.29
CA SER A 5 63.90 -34.92 -9.26
C SER A 5 62.70 -35.34 -10.13
N MET A 6 62.23 -36.59 -10.03
CA MET A 6 61.08 -37.08 -10.83
C MET A 6 59.80 -37.33 -10.02
N MET A 7 59.84 -37.22 -8.69
CA MET A 7 58.64 -37.34 -7.84
C MET A 7 58.05 -35.98 -7.41
N GLN A 8 58.62 -34.88 -7.90
CA GLN A 8 58.05 -33.52 -7.77
C GLN A 8 57.34 -33.04 -9.03
N PHE A 9 57.45 -33.77 -10.16
CA PHE A 9 56.74 -33.44 -11.39
C PHE A 9 55.36 -34.09 -11.52
N LEU A 10 55.06 -35.12 -10.71
CA LEU A 10 53.76 -35.79 -10.72
C LEU A 10 52.80 -35.32 -9.60
N PHE A 11 53.27 -34.54 -8.63
CA PHE A 11 52.40 -33.94 -7.60
C PHE A 11 51.83 -32.56 -8.00
N CYS A 12 52.39 -31.92 -9.04
CA CYS A 12 51.91 -30.63 -9.54
C CYS A 12 50.82 -30.75 -10.62
N ILE A 13 50.47 -31.96 -11.08
CA ILE A 13 49.44 -32.16 -12.12
C ILE A 13 48.07 -32.54 -11.52
N ILE A 14 47.98 -32.88 -10.22
CA ILE A 14 46.71 -33.24 -9.55
C ILE A 14 46.12 -32.09 -8.69
N PHE A 15 46.81 -30.96 -8.54
CA PHE A 15 46.24 -29.74 -7.91
C PHE A 15 46.13 -28.56 -8.90
N GLY A 16 45.99 -28.88 -10.19
CA GLY A 16 45.95 -27.92 -11.28
C GLY A 16 44.64 -27.88 -12.07
N ILE A 17 43.59 -28.59 -11.63
CA ILE A 17 42.22 -28.23 -12.04
C ILE A 17 41.74 -27.20 -11.02
N VAL A 18 42.32 -26.00 -11.09
CA VAL A 18 41.54 -24.81 -10.76
C VAL A 18 40.39 -24.90 -11.74
N VAL A 19 39.24 -25.34 -11.24
CA VAL A 19 37.98 -25.20 -11.94
C VAL A 19 37.90 -23.70 -12.21
N MET A 20 38.33 -23.28 -13.40
CA MET A 20 37.89 -22.04 -14.03
C MET A 20 36.40 -22.24 -14.21
N ARG A 21 35.66 -22.12 -13.09
CA ARG A 21 34.25 -21.82 -13.12
C ARG A 21 34.25 -20.55 -13.94
N LYS A 22 33.76 -20.63 -15.18
CA LYS A 22 33.29 -19.46 -15.88
C LYS A 22 32.42 -18.75 -14.86
N CYS A 23 32.94 -17.67 -14.30
CA CYS A 23 32.24 -16.84 -13.35
C CYS A 23 31.23 -16.11 -14.22
N ASN A 24 30.15 -16.82 -14.57
CA ASN A 24 29.02 -16.20 -15.21
C ASN A 24 28.45 -15.27 -14.16
N ALA A 25 28.52 -13.97 -14.46
CA ALA A 25 27.82 -12.95 -13.72
C ALA A 25 26.38 -13.42 -13.50
N THR A 26 26.01 -13.65 -12.25
CA THR A 26 24.65 -14.06 -11.90
C THR A 26 23.82 -12.80 -11.74
N THR A 27 22.71 -12.72 -12.47
CA THR A 27 21.76 -11.62 -12.31
C THR A 27 20.74 -11.98 -11.25
N TYR A 28 20.68 -11.18 -10.19
CA TYR A 28 19.70 -11.29 -9.13
C TYR A 28 18.64 -10.21 -9.30
N PHE A 29 17.38 -10.64 -9.37
CA PHE A 29 16.24 -9.74 -9.33
C PHE A 29 15.99 -9.39 -7.86
N VAL A 30 16.11 -8.11 -7.54
CA VAL A 30 15.91 -7.65 -6.17
C VAL A 30 14.42 -7.77 -5.84
N GLY A 31 14.10 -8.49 -4.75
CA GLY A 31 12.71 -8.88 -4.44
C GLY A 31 12.19 -10.10 -5.22
N ASP A 32 13.07 -10.80 -5.95
CA ASP A 32 12.76 -11.99 -6.76
C ASP A 32 11.57 -11.74 -7.72
N SER A 33 10.50 -12.55 -7.67
CA SER A 33 9.33 -12.41 -8.56
C SER A 33 8.44 -11.22 -8.22
N SER A 34 8.55 -10.68 -7.02
CA SER A 34 7.72 -9.56 -6.55
C SER A 34 8.22 -8.21 -7.08
N GLY A 35 9.41 -8.17 -7.68
CA GLY A 35 10.10 -6.93 -8.02
C GLY A 35 10.58 -6.20 -6.76
N TRP A 36 11.27 -5.08 -6.96
CA TRP A 36 11.78 -4.28 -5.86
C TRP A 36 10.87 -3.09 -5.60
N ASP A 37 10.40 -2.97 -4.36
CA ASP A 37 9.62 -1.85 -3.86
C ASP A 37 10.00 -1.51 -2.40
N ILE A 38 9.31 -0.54 -1.80
CA ILE A 38 9.56 -0.14 -0.40
C ILE A 38 9.13 -1.19 0.63
N SER A 39 8.28 -2.15 0.25
CA SER A 39 7.77 -3.22 1.11
C SER A 39 8.61 -4.50 1.06
N SER A 40 9.54 -4.56 0.10
CA SER A 40 10.45 -5.68 -0.11
C SER A 40 11.32 -5.91 1.13
N ASP A 41 11.11 -7.04 1.79
CA ASP A 41 11.96 -7.50 2.88
C ASP A 41 13.32 -7.96 2.33
N LEU A 42 14.24 -7.00 2.22
CA LEU A 42 15.58 -7.23 1.70
C LEU A 42 16.42 -8.13 2.60
N ASP A 43 16.15 -8.17 3.91
CA ASP A 43 16.86 -9.02 4.86
C ASP A 43 16.50 -10.49 4.64
N SER A 44 15.20 -10.78 4.48
CA SER A 44 14.75 -12.11 4.06
C SER A 44 15.18 -12.44 2.64
N TRP A 45 15.13 -11.49 1.72
CA TRP A 45 15.54 -11.71 0.32
C TRP A 45 17.04 -12.04 0.20
N THR A 46 17.91 -11.42 0.99
CA THR A 46 19.35 -11.71 0.97
C THR A 46 19.71 -13.02 1.67
N LEU A 47 18.83 -13.57 2.50
CA LEU A 47 19.06 -14.81 3.25
C LEU A 47 19.35 -15.98 2.30
N GLY A 48 20.52 -16.62 2.48
CA GLY A 48 20.95 -17.76 1.66
C GLY A 48 21.50 -17.41 0.28
N LYS A 49 21.50 -16.12 -0.13
CA LYS A 49 22.13 -15.67 -1.37
C LYS A 49 23.62 -15.36 -1.13
N ARG A 50 24.48 -15.70 -2.09
CA ARG A 50 25.92 -15.39 -2.06
C ARG A 50 26.26 -14.57 -3.29
N PHE A 51 26.65 -13.32 -3.06
CA PHE A 51 27.02 -12.38 -4.11
C PHE A 51 28.53 -12.41 -4.36
N SER A 52 28.93 -12.35 -5.62
CA SER A 52 30.31 -12.32 -6.10
C SER A 52 30.58 -11.05 -6.91
N VAL A 53 31.84 -10.60 -6.94
CA VAL A 53 32.24 -9.53 -7.86
C VAL A 53 32.02 -10.00 -9.30
N GLY A 54 31.30 -9.19 -10.07
CA GLY A 54 30.80 -9.51 -11.41
C GLY A 54 29.30 -9.79 -11.46
N ASP A 55 28.65 -10.12 -10.34
CA ASP A 55 27.20 -10.33 -10.30
C ASP A 55 26.43 -9.03 -10.53
N ILE A 56 25.20 -9.15 -11.04
CA ILE A 56 24.34 -8.01 -11.40
C ILE A 56 23.13 -8.01 -10.48
N LEU A 57 22.84 -6.90 -9.84
CA LEU A 57 21.57 -6.65 -9.18
C LEU A 57 20.64 -5.91 -10.14
N MET A 58 19.47 -6.48 -10.40
CA MET A 58 18.45 -5.87 -11.24
C MET A 58 17.28 -5.44 -10.37
N PHE A 59 17.07 -4.14 -10.30
CA PHE A 59 15.98 -3.49 -9.61
C PHE A 59 14.89 -3.21 -10.64
N GLN A 60 13.79 -3.94 -10.56
CA GLN A 60 12.57 -3.65 -11.31
C GLN A 60 11.60 -2.96 -10.38
N TYR A 61 11.23 -1.72 -10.71
CA TYR A 61 10.40 -0.89 -9.85
C TYR A 61 9.50 0.01 -10.70
N SER A 62 8.39 0.46 -10.14
CA SER A 62 7.53 1.42 -10.85
C SER A 62 8.28 2.72 -11.14
N THR A 63 7.84 3.47 -12.14
CA THR A 63 8.39 4.80 -12.45
C THR A 63 8.14 5.84 -11.35
N THR A 64 7.34 5.50 -10.33
CA THR A 64 7.13 6.31 -9.12
C THR A 64 8.20 6.09 -8.07
N HIS A 65 9.03 5.05 -8.21
CA HIS A 65 10.18 4.80 -7.37
C HIS A 65 11.48 5.23 -8.06
N SER A 66 12.48 5.49 -7.25
CA SER A 66 13.83 5.83 -7.70
C SER A 66 14.82 4.99 -6.91
N VAL A 67 15.89 4.56 -7.57
CA VAL A 67 17.02 3.92 -6.90
C VAL A 67 18.12 4.96 -6.74
N TYR A 68 18.56 5.18 -5.51
CA TYR A 68 19.69 6.03 -5.19
C TYR A 68 20.89 5.17 -4.82
N GLU A 69 22.03 5.50 -5.41
CA GLU A 69 23.32 4.99 -4.96
C GLU A 69 23.91 5.96 -3.95
N VAL A 70 24.21 5.47 -2.76
CA VAL A 70 24.75 6.26 -1.64
C VAL A 70 25.99 5.60 -1.06
N ALA A 71 26.79 6.37 -0.33
CA ALA A 71 27.91 5.85 0.45
C ALA A 71 27.42 5.04 1.67
N LYS A 72 28.28 4.17 2.22
CA LYS A 72 27.91 3.25 3.32
C LYS A 72 27.46 3.98 4.59
N ASP A 73 28.15 5.05 4.97
CA ASP A 73 27.80 5.87 6.13
C ASP A 73 26.42 6.53 5.96
N LYS A 74 26.12 7.00 4.75
CA LYS A 74 24.82 7.55 4.37
C LYS A 74 23.73 6.48 4.38
N PHE A 75 24.04 5.27 3.94
CA PHE A 75 23.13 4.12 4.04
C PHE A 75 22.77 3.80 5.51
N GLN A 76 23.78 3.64 6.37
CA GLN A 76 23.57 3.27 7.77
C GLN A 76 22.74 4.32 8.52
N ASN A 77 22.92 5.59 8.15
CA ASN A 77 22.19 6.71 8.74
C ASN A 77 20.94 7.12 7.96
N CYS A 78 20.51 6.31 6.99
CA CYS A 78 19.27 6.54 6.27
C CYS A 78 19.20 7.90 5.54
N ASN A 79 20.34 8.39 5.05
CA ASN A 79 20.51 9.71 4.46
C ASN A 79 20.69 9.60 2.93
N VAL A 80 19.92 10.39 2.18
CA VAL A 80 19.94 10.41 0.71
C VAL A 80 20.42 11.73 0.11
N THR A 81 20.98 12.63 0.91
CA THR A 81 21.57 13.87 0.38
C THR A 81 22.81 13.56 -0.45
N ASP A 82 22.89 14.19 -1.62
CA ASP A 82 23.99 14.06 -2.60
C ASP A 82 24.26 12.61 -3.03
N PRO A 83 23.29 11.94 -3.68
CA PRO A 83 23.46 10.58 -4.14
C PRO A 83 24.58 10.48 -5.18
N ILE A 84 25.37 9.41 -5.12
CA ILE A 84 26.41 9.09 -6.11
C ILE A 84 25.77 8.90 -7.50
N SER A 85 24.58 8.31 -7.55
CA SER A 85 23.80 8.13 -8.77
C SER A 85 22.31 8.01 -8.46
N THR A 86 21.47 8.41 -9.40
CA THR A 86 20.01 8.38 -9.29
C THR A 86 19.41 7.71 -10.52
N PHE A 87 18.50 6.78 -10.31
CA PHE A 87 17.85 6.04 -11.39
C PHE A 87 16.34 6.05 -11.25
N THR A 88 15.63 6.50 -12.28
CA THR A 88 14.16 6.70 -12.27
C THR A 88 13.44 5.99 -13.42
N ASN A 89 14.15 5.13 -14.14
CA ASN A 89 13.69 4.49 -15.38
C ASN A 89 12.84 3.23 -15.15
N GLY A 90 12.58 2.86 -13.90
CA GLY A 90 11.80 1.68 -13.51
C GLY A 90 12.50 0.33 -13.73
N ASN A 91 13.71 0.33 -14.29
CA ASN A 91 14.52 -0.86 -14.42
C ASN A 91 16.00 -0.50 -14.38
N THR A 92 16.66 -0.77 -13.25
CA THR A 92 18.06 -0.42 -13.01
C THR A 92 18.90 -1.65 -12.79
N THR A 93 20.00 -1.75 -13.52
CA THR A 93 21.02 -2.79 -13.33
C THR A 93 22.25 -2.20 -12.66
N VAL A 94 22.75 -2.91 -11.64
CA VAL A 94 23.94 -2.52 -10.88
C VAL A 94 24.90 -3.70 -10.84
N ALA A 95 26.07 -3.57 -11.46
CA ALA A 95 27.11 -4.57 -11.39
C ALA A 95 27.93 -4.44 -10.09
N LEU A 96 28.15 -5.56 -9.40
CA LEU A 96 28.99 -5.64 -8.21
C LEU A 96 30.46 -5.63 -8.63
N SER A 97 31.09 -4.46 -8.61
CA SER A 97 32.42 -4.24 -9.21
C SER A 97 33.59 -4.29 -8.22
N LYS A 98 33.34 -4.37 -6.91
CA LYS A 98 34.39 -4.43 -5.87
C LYS A 98 33.96 -5.30 -4.67
N PRO A 99 34.90 -5.97 -3.96
CA PRO A 99 34.56 -6.86 -2.84
C PRO A 99 34.07 -6.20 -1.55
N GLU A 100 34.00 -4.88 -1.42
CA GLU A 100 33.62 -4.21 -0.16
C GLU A 100 32.73 -2.97 -0.34
N GLU A 101 31.73 -2.90 0.56
CA GLU A 101 30.98 -1.71 1.02
C GLU A 101 30.20 -0.86 0.00
N ARG A 102 29.23 -1.43 -0.70
CA ARG A 102 28.09 -0.62 -1.20
C ARG A 102 26.80 -1.16 -0.64
N THR A 103 26.28 -0.44 0.34
CA THR A 103 24.94 -0.66 0.89
C THR A 103 24.06 0.48 0.34
N LYS A 104 22.99 0.17 -0.39
CA LYS A 104 22.12 1.15 -1.08
C LYS A 104 20.75 1.24 -0.39
N ARG A 105 20.30 2.44 0.02
CA ARG A 105 18.99 2.72 0.63
C ARG A 105 18.27 3.76 -0.21
N VAL A 106 16.94 3.74 -0.18
CA VAL A 106 16.06 4.75 -0.77
C VAL A 106 15.20 5.32 0.36
N LEU A 107 15.22 6.65 0.54
CA LEU A 107 14.40 7.39 1.50
C LEU A 107 13.78 8.61 0.81
N LEU A 108 12.54 8.92 1.19
CA LEU A 108 11.70 9.97 0.61
C LEU A 108 11.94 11.32 1.30
N HIS A 109 12.10 12.40 0.52
CA HIS A 109 11.85 13.76 0.99
C HIS A 109 10.45 14.20 0.54
N PHE A 110 9.54 14.38 1.50
CA PHE A 110 8.40 15.29 1.35
C PHE A 110 8.83 16.67 1.81
N PHE A 111 8.97 17.63 0.88
CA PHE A 111 8.87 19.05 1.25
C PHE A 111 7.39 19.45 1.13
N LEU A 112 6.72 19.58 2.27
CA LEU A 112 5.57 20.46 2.41
C LEU A 112 6.10 21.90 2.41
N SER A 113 6.05 22.58 1.27
CA SER A 113 5.98 24.04 1.25
C SER A 113 4.72 24.47 0.52
N SER A 114 3.70 24.79 1.30
CA SER A 114 2.65 25.71 0.89
C SER A 114 3.27 27.08 0.66
N SER A 115 3.54 27.41 -0.60
CA SER A 115 3.54 28.78 -1.09
C SER A 115 2.73 28.79 -2.37
N PHE A 116 1.50 29.28 -2.23
CA PHE A 116 0.74 29.84 -3.33
C PHE A 116 1.65 30.79 -4.11
N SER A 117 1.85 30.51 -5.39
CA SER A 117 2.09 31.56 -6.36
C SER A 117 1.28 31.22 -7.61
N MET A 118 0.11 31.85 -7.73
CA MET A 118 -0.48 32.06 -9.04
C MET A 118 0.54 32.81 -9.91
N ASN A 119 0.81 32.31 -11.11
CA ASN A 119 1.08 33.15 -12.28
C ASN A 119 0.97 32.34 -13.57
N ILE A 120 -0.10 32.62 -14.31
CA ILE A 120 -0.09 33.03 -15.72
C ILE A 120 0.95 32.33 -16.59
N LEU A 121 0.49 31.31 -17.34
CA LEU A 121 0.86 31.07 -18.74
C LEU A 121 -0.05 29.98 -19.35
N ASN A 122 -1.36 30.25 -19.41
CA ASN A 122 -2.22 29.64 -20.43
C ASN A 122 -2.21 30.57 -21.66
N ARG A 123 -1.16 30.45 -22.48
CA ARG A 123 -1.15 30.97 -23.85
C ARG A 123 -0.07 30.24 -24.65
N LEU A 124 -0.49 29.13 -25.25
CA LEU A 124 -0.23 28.67 -26.62
C LEU A 124 -0.62 27.20 -26.68
N GLY A 125 -1.65 26.91 -27.47
CA GLY A 125 -2.20 25.57 -27.61
C GLY A 125 -1.23 24.61 -28.27
N LEU A 126 -1.29 23.35 -27.81
CA LEU A 126 -1.21 22.08 -28.55
C LEU A 126 -0.78 21.00 -27.54
N GLY A 127 -1.71 20.11 -27.20
CA GLY A 127 -1.43 18.97 -26.32
C GLY A 127 -2.62 18.55 -25.48
N SER A 128 -3.65 18.00 -26.10
CA SER A 128 -4.63 17.17 -25.39
C SER A 128 -3.89 15.95 -24.83
N ARG A 129 -3.56 15.96 -23.53
CA ARG A 129 -3.10 14.75 -22.83
C ARG A 129 -4.28 13.81 -22.72
N GLU A 130 -4.31 12.82 -23.59
CA GLU A 130 -5.25 11.70 -23.51
C GLU A 130 -5.04 11.01 -22.15
N GLN A 131 -6.05 11.09 -21.27
CA GLN A 131 -6.05 10.36 -20.01
C GLN A 131 -6.27 8.88 -20.35
N THR A 132 -5.20 8.08 -20.29
CA THR A 132 -5.27 6.62 -20.40
C THR A 132 -6.06 6.08 -19.20
N LYS A 133 -7.32 5.76 -19.43
CA LYS A 133 -8.18 5.03 -18.49
C LYS A 133 -7.56 3.65 -18.28
N MET A 134 -7.26 3.26 -17.04
CA MET A 134 -6.77 1.91 -16.75
C MET A 134 -7.82 0.88 -17.16
N ASP A 135 -7.35 -0.24 -17.73
CA ASP A 135 -8.23 -1.27 -18.28
C ASP A 135 -9.08 -1.91 -17.18
N PRO A 136 -10.41 -2.06 -17.39
CA PRO A 136 -11.28 -2.71 -16.42
C PRO A 136 -10.93 -4.20 -16.26
N SER A 137 -10.64 -4.61 -15.02
CA SER A 137 -10.41 -5.99 -14.63
C SER A 137 -11.70 -6.65 -14.10
N PRO A 138 -12.12 -7.79 -14.67
CA PRO A 138 -13.21 -8.60 -14.12
C PRO A 138 -12.95 -9.05 -12.68
N ILE A 139 -11.68 -9.21 -12.27
CA ILE A 139 -11.31 -9.62 -10.92
C ILE A 139 -11.72 -8.55 -9.91
N ALA A 140 -11.46 -7.28 -10.21
CA ALA A 140 -11.84 -6.15 -9.35
C ALA A 140 -13.36 -5.96 -9.23
N GLN A 141 -14.11 -6.44 -10.23
CA GLN A 141 -15.57 -6.41 -10.23
C GLN A 141 -16.21 -7.68 -9.64
N GLY A 142 -15.41 -8.71 -9.33
CA GLY A 142 -15.85 -9.93 -8.69
C GLY A 142 -16.27 -9.73 -7.23
N ILE A 143 -16.82 -10.78 -6.63
CA ILE A 143 -17.19 -10.79 -5.20
C ILE A 143 -15.95 -10.77 -4.31
N ASP A 144 -16.13 -10.38 -3.05
CA ASP A 144 -15.14 -10.65 -2.00
C ASP A 144 -15.24 -12.12 -1.58
N ASP A 145 -14.22 -12.91 -1.92
CA ASP A 145 -14.13 -14.35 -1.69
C ASP A 145 -13.32 -14.72 -0.43
N ASP A 146 -12.85 -13.72 0.31
CA ASP A 146 -12.23 -13.93 1.62
C ASP A 146 -13.27 -14.45 2.63
N SER A 147 -12.81 -15.17 3.65
CA SER A 147 -13.67 -15.65 4.74
C SER A 147 -13.31 -14.97 6.06
N PRO A 148 -14.31 -14.52 6.85
CA PRO A 148 -14.04 -13.98 8.17
C PRO A 148 -13.62 -15.10 9.13
N LEU A 149 -13.10 -14.72 10.31
CA LEU A 149 -12.83 -15.67 11.38
C LEU A 149 -14.10 -16.45 11.76
N PRO A 150 -14.00 -17.73 12.18
CA PRO A 150 -15.16 -18.52 12.58
C PRO A 150 -16.06 -17.79 13.58
N GLY A 151 -17.36 -17.78 13.32
CA GLY A 151 -18.36 -17.08 14.14
C GLY A 151 -18.51 -15.59 13.83
N ASN A 152 -17.56 -14.96 13.11
CA ASN A 152 -17.65 -13.55 12.73
C ASN A 152 -18.32 -13.37 11.37
N GLN A 153 -18.73 -12.12 11.10
CA GLN A 153 -19.22 -11.69 9.80
C GLN A 153 -18.41 -10.48 9.30
N PHE A 154 -18.32 -10.34 7.98
CA PHE A 154 -17.79 -9.12 7.36
C PHE A 154 -18.87 -8.03 7.24
N ALA A 155 -18.44 -6.78 7.34
CA ALA A 155 -19.18 -5.58 6.95
C ALA A 155 -18.21 -4.59 6.30
N GLN A 156 -18.65 -3.81 5.31
CA GLN A 156 -17.76 -2.89 4.60
C GLN A 156 -18.39 -1.53 4.37
N PHE A 157 -17.66 -0.48 4.76
CA PHE A 157 -18.15 0.90 4.78
C PHE A 157 -17.13 1.88 4.16
N GLY A 158 -17.59 2.74 3.25
CA GLY A 158 -16.86 3.90 2.73
C GLY A 158 -17.45 5.17 3.31
N ALA A 159 -16.66 6.00 3.98
CA ALA A 159 -17.14 7.19 4.70
C ALA A 159 -16.12 8.33 4.67
N GLY A 160 -15.45 8.51 3.53
CA GLY A 160 -14.34 9.44 3.36
C GLY A 160 -12.98 8.81 3.66
N CYS A 161 -12.02 9.62 4.14
CA CYS A 161 -10.71 9.14 4.53
C CYS A 161 -10.81 7.99 5.54
N PHE A 162 -10.38 6.81 5.13
CA PHE A 162 -10.58 5.57 5.90
C PHE A 162 -9.89 5.53 7.27
N TRP A 163 -8.94 6.44 7.56
CA TRP A 163 -8.18 6.45 8.82
C TRP A 163 -9.06 6.77 10.02
N GLY A 164 -9.89 7.81 9.90
CA GLY A 164 -10.83 8.21 10.95
C GLY A 164 -12.02 7.26 11.06
N VAL A 165 -12.34 6.56 9.98
CA VAL A 165 -13.43 5.58 9.91
C VAL A 165 -12.99 4.28 10.58
N GLU A 166 -11.77 3.81 10.29
CA GLU A 166 -11.22 2.60 10.89
C GLU A 166 -11.14 2.74 12.41
N LEU A 167 -10.56 3.85 12.90
CA LEU A 167 -10.46 4.11 14.34
C LEU A 167 -11.83 4.10 15.04
N ALA A 168 -12.87 4.56 14.36
CA ALA A 168 -14.23 4.52 14.90
C ALA A 168 -14.70 3.08 15.10
N PHE A 169 -14.56 2.22 14.09
CA PHE A 169 -14.91 0.80 14.19
C PHE A 169 -14.02 0.03 15.16
N GLN A 170 -12.73 0.38 15.27
CA GLN A 170 -11.82 -0.24 16.24
C GLN A 170 -12.35 -0.12 17.67
N ARG A 171 -13.06 0.97 18.00
CA ARG A 171 -13.58 1.24 19.34
C ARG A 171 -14.89 0.52 19.66
N VAL A 172 -15.53 -0.15 18.71
CA VAL A 172 -16.81 -0.83 18.92
C VAL A 172 -16.60 -2.16 19.65
N PRO A 173 -17.19 -2.39 20.84
CA PRO A 173 -17.23 -3.73 21.45
C PRO A 173 -17.89 -4.74 20.50
N GLY A 174 -17.35 -5.96 20.42
CA GLY A 174 -17.79 -6.99 19.47
C GLY A 174 -17.20 -6.88 18.06
N VAL A 175 -16.57 -5.75 17.67
CA VAL A 175 -15.69 -5.73 16.49
C VAL A 175 -14.37 -6.43 16.83
N THR A 176 -14.04 -7.48 16.09
CA THR A 176 -12.88 -8.35 16.33
C THR A 176 -11.67 -7.97 15.47
N GLN A 177 -11.90 -7.45 14.26
CA GLN A 177 -10.83 -6.97 13.37
C GLN A 177 -11.31 -5.81 12.50
N THR A 178 -10.40 -4.89 12.19
CA THR A 178 -10.61 -3.86 11.17
C THR A 178 -9.45 -3.86 10.20
N GLU A 179 -9.72 -3.51 8.95
CA GLU A 179 -8.69 -3.22 7.97
C GLU A 179 -9.18 -2.21 6.94
N VAL A 180 -8.26 -1.38 6.48
CA VAL A 180 -8.53 -0.40 5.42
C VAL A 180 -8.13 -0.93 4.06
N GLY A 181 -8.84 -0.50 3.02
CA GLY A 181 -8.59 -0.97 1.67
C GLY A 181 -9.37 -0.23 0.59
N TYR A 182 -9.30 -0.80 -0.61
CA TYR A 182 -9.88 -0.28 -1.83
C TYR A 182 -10.84 -1.31 -2.43
N THR A 183 -12.01 -0.87 -2.91
CA THR A 183 -13.02 -1.76 -3.53
C THR A 183 -13.92 -1.00 -4.50
N GLN A 184 -14.86 -1.69 -5.16
CA GLN A 184 -15.81 -1.19 -6.16
C GLN A 184 -15.22 -0.63 -7.47
N GLY A 185 -13.91 -0.37 -7.51
CA GLY A 185 -13.21 0.10 -8.70
C GLY A 185 -12.93 -1.00 -9.71
N THR A 186 -12.39 -0.59 -10.85
CA THR A 186 -12.18 -1.47 -12.00
C THR A 186 -10.75 -1.97 -12.11
N VAL A 187 -9.83 -1.54 -11.25
CA VAL A 187 -8.40 -1.86 -11.36
C VAL A 187 -8.06 -3.00 -10.41
N HIS A 188 -7.32 -4.00 -10.89
CA HIS A 188 -6.86 -5.09 -10.04
C HIS A 188 -5.55 -4.71 -9.34
N ASN A 189 -5.41 -5.04 -8.06
CA ASN A 189 -4.28 -4.69 -7.20
C ASN A 189 -3.91 -3.18 -7.26
N PRO A 190 -4.88 -2.27 -7.02
CA PRO A 190 -4.60 -0.84 -7.04
C PRO A 190 -3.65 -0.47 -5.89
N LEU A 191 -2.68 0.42 -6.16
CA LEU A 191 -1.90 1.09 -5.13
C LEU A 191 -2.59 2.37 -4.68
N TYR A 192 -2.24 2.89 -3.50
CA TYR A 192 -2.78 4.17 -3.02
C TYR A 192 -2.62 5.30 -4.06
N VAL A 193 -1.48 5.33 -4.76
CA VAL A 193 -1.20 6.33 -5.81
C VAL A 193 -2.15 6.22 -7.01
N ASP A 194 -2.58 5.00 -7.35
CA ASP A 194 -3.54 4.78 -8.42
C ASP A 194 -4.91 5.29 -7.99
N VAL A 195 -5.33 4.97 -6.75
CA VAL A 195 -6.60 5.43 -6.17
C VAL A 195 -6.64 6.96 -6.05
N CYS A 196 -5.54 7.58 -5.61
CA CYS A 196 -5.40 9.03 -5.52
C CYS A 196 -5.54 9.74 -6.88
N SER A 197 -5.21 9.06 -7.98
CA SER A 197 -5.40 9.62 -9.32
C SER A 197 -6.87 9.82 -9.70
N GLY A 198 -7.79 9.15 -8.98
CA GLY A 198 -9.23 9.14 -9.24
C GLY A 198 -9.67 8.27 -10.43
N ASN A 199 -8.72 7.66 -11.16
CA ASN A 199 -9.01 6.95 -12.41
C ASN A 199 -9.38 5.48 -12.22
N THR A 200 -9.25 4.93 -11.01
CA THR A 200 -9.49 3.51 -10.75
C THR A 200 -10.96 3.20 -10.43
N GLY A 201 -11.74 4.21 -10.05
CA GLY A 201 -13.10 4.05 -9.56
C GLY A 201 -13.20 3.41 -8.16
N HIS A 202 -12.08 3.09 -7.51
CA HIS A 202 -12.11 2.52 -6.17
C HIS A 202 -12.68 3.51 -5.15
N SER A 203 -13.31 2.99 -4.09
CA SER A 203 -13.57 3.72 -2.85
C SER A 203 -12.54 3.30 -1.81
N GLU A 204 -12.07 4.26 -1.01
CA GLU A 204 -11.53 3.95 0.31
C GLU A 204 -12.65 3.38 1.18
N VAL A 205 -12.36 2.27 1.84
CA VAL A 205 -13.29 1.57 2.72
C VAL A 205 -12.59 1.01 3.95
N VAL A 206 -13.37 0.74 4.98
CA VAL A 206 -13.01 -0.14 6.09
C VAL A 206 -13.77 -1.44 5.91
N ARG A 207 -13.06 -2.58 5.89
CA ARG A 207 -13.64 -3.91 6.09
C ARG A 207 -13.54 -4.25 7.57
N VAL A 208 -14.68 -4.58 8.16
CA VAL A 208 -14.87 -4.87 9.58
C VAL A 208 -15.22 -6.34 9.72
N GLN A 209 -14.58 -7.03 10.66
CA GLN A 209 -15.04 -8.30 11.18
C GLN A 209 -15.65 -8.09 12.56
N TYR A 210 -16.83 -8.63 12.78
CA TYR A 210 -17.55 -8.49 14.04
C TYR A 210 -18.23 -9.81 14.45
N ASP A 211 -18.32 -10.04 15.76
CA ASP A 211 -19.11 -11.14 16.31
C ASP A 211 -20.57 -10.69 16.40
N PRO A 212 -21.50 -11.31 15.64
CA PRO A 212 -22.91 -10.94 15.65
C PRO A 212 -23.61 -11.20 17.00
N ASN A 213 -22.99 -11.96 17.92
CA ASN A 213 -23.52 -12.16 19.27
C ASN A 213 -23.19 -10.97 20.20
N ASP A 214 -22.11 -10.25 19.94
CA ASP A 214 -21.63 -9.13 20.76
C ASP A 214 -21.89 -7.75 20.11
N CYS A 215 -22.04 -7.69 18.79
CA CYS A 215 -22.28 -6.47 18.03
C CYS A 215 -23.27 -6.73 16.90
N SER A 216 -24.33 -5.93 16.80
CA SER A 216 -25.29 -6.04 15.69
C SER A 216 -24.84 -5.23 14.48
N TYR A 217 -25.28 -5.62 13.28
CA TYR A 217 -25.02 -4.86 12.06
C TYR A 217 -25.66 -3.46 12.12
N GLU A 218 -26.82 -3.32 12.75
CA GLU A 218 -27.48 -2.04 12.99
C GLU A 218 -26.61 -1.11 13.85
N SER A 219 -25.89 -1.65 14.84
CA SER A 219 -24.97 -0.84 15.65
C SER A 219 -23.79 -0.31 14.82
N LEU A 220 -23.32 -1.10 13.84
CA LEU A 220 -22.30 -0.66 12.88
C LEU A 220 -22.85 0.42 11.93
N LEU A 221 -24.10 0.28 11.49
CA LEU A 221 -24.78 1.29 10.67
C LEU A 221 -24.98 2.61 11.42
N ASP A 222 -25.42 2.56 12.68
CA ASP A 222 -25.59 3.75 13.52
C ASP A 222 -24.26 4.50 13.69
N LEU A 223 -23.16 3.76 13.93
CA LEU A 223 -21.82 4.34 13.96
C LEU A 223 -21.46 4.98 12.61
N PHE A 224 -21.69 4.27 11.50
CA PHE A 224 -21.42 4.76 10.15
C PHE A 224 -22.11 6.10 9.89
N TRP A 225 -23.42 6.20 10.18
CA TRP A 225 -24.19 7.43 10.01
C TRP A 225 -23.69 8.56 10.90
N SER A 226 -23.26 8.26 12.13
CA SER A 226 -22.71 9.27 13.06
C SER A 226 -21.33 9.82 12.66
N ARG A 227 -20.59 9.10 11.81
CA ARG A 227 -19.16 9.36 11.60
C ARG A 227 -18.86 10.38 10.50
N HIS A 228 -19.74 10.51 9.51
CA HIS A 228 -19.47 11.28 8.29
C HIS A 228 -20.70 12.07 7.84
N ASP A 229 -20.56 12.88 6.77
CA ASP A 229 -21.69 13.58 6.15
C ASP A 229 -22.13 12.74 4.95
N PRO A 230 -23.26 12.02 5.04
CA PRO A 230 -23.69 11.14 3.96
C PRO A 230 -24.30 11.89 2.77
N THR A 231 -24.34 13.23 2.77
CA THR A 231 -25.02 14.06 1.76
C THR A 231 -24.08 14.72 0.76
N THR A 232 -22.76 14.51 0.90
CA THR A 232 -21.74 15.03 0.00
C THR A 232 -21.32 14.00 -1.04
N LEU A 233 -21.68 14.24 -2.30
CA LEU A 233 -21.31 13.37 -3.41
C LEU A 233 -19.79 13.44 -3.66
N ASN A 234 -19.11 12.29 -3.66
CA ASN A 234 -17.68 12.13 -3.97
C ASN A 234 -16.77 13.10 -3.19
N ARG A 235 -17.09 13.30 -1.91
CA ARG A 235 -16.35 14.18 -1.01
C ARG A 235 -16.69 13.81 0.43
N GLN A 236 -15.71 13.93 1.32
CA GLN A 236 -15.94 13.98 2.76
C GLN A 236 -15.07 15.08 3.38
N GLY A 237 -15.71 16.09 3.98
CA GLY A 237 -14.97 17.26 4.47
C GLY A 237 -14.15 17.92 3.36
N ASN A 238 -12.83 18.02 3.58
CA ASN A 238 -11.89 18.60 2.61
C ASN A 238 -11.33 17.58 1.61
N ASP A 239 -11.60 16.28 1.80
CA ASP A 239 -11.13 15.22 0.92
C ASP A 239 -12.11 15.07 -0.26
N VAL A 240 -11.66 15.46 -1.46
CA VAL A 240 -12.50 15.52 -2.67
C VAL A 240 -12.05 14.46 -3.67
N GLY A 241 -12.99 13.65 -4.13
CA GLY A 241 -12.73 12.58 -5.08
C GLY A 241 -13.70 11.42 -4.91
N THR A 242 -13.89 10.65 -5.98
CA THR A 242 -14.78 9.46 -5.98
C THR A 242 -14.33 8.45 -4.94
N GLN A 243 -13.04 8.37 -4.63
CA GLN A 243 -12.49 7.50 -3.61
C GLN A 243 -12.98 7.81 -2.18
N TYR A 244 -13.50 9.01 -1.94
CA TYR A 244 -13.99 9.44 -0.62
C TYR A 244 -15.53 9.42 -0.53
N ARG A 245 -16.20 8.73 -1.44
CA ARG A 245 -17.67 8.64 -1.45
C ARG A 245 -18.20 7.86 -0.25
N SER A 246 -19.44 8.17 0.12
CA SER A 246 -20.20 7.40 1.12
C SER A 246 -20.75 6.12 0.48
N GLY A 247 -20.52 4.97 1.10
CA GLY A 247 -20.97 3.68 0.59
C GLY A 247 -21.12 2.60 1.67
N ILE A 248 -22.15 1.77 1.54
CA ILE A 248 -22.37 0.56 2.33
C ILE A 248 -22.32 -0.62 1.37
N TYR A 249 -21.41 -1.56 1.64
CA TYR A 249 -21.17 -2.70 0.77
C TYR A 249 -21.52 -4.00 1.49
N PHE A 250 -22.68 -4.56 1.15
CA PHE A 250 -23.28 -5.67 1.89
C PHE A 250 -22.77 -7.04 1.40
N TYR A 251 -22.60 -7.97 2.33
CA TYR A 251 -22.24 -9.37 2.06
C TYR A 251 -23.46 -10.29 2.02
N THR A 252 -24.58 -9.89 2.63
CA THR A 252 -25.80 -10.71 2.72
C THR A 252 -27.06 -9.90 2.38
N PRO A 253 -28.15 -10.56 1.96
CA PRO A 253 -29.44 -9.90 1.77
C PRO A 253 -30.00 -9.25 3.04
N GLU A 254 -29.68 -9.80 4.22
CA GLU A 254 -30.09 -9.20 5.50
C GLU A 254 -29.37 -7.88 5.74
N GLN A 255 -28.05 -7.82 5.48
CA GLN A 255 -27.30 -6.56 5.53
C GLN A 255 -27.82 -5.53 4.54
N GLU A 256 -28.19 -5.95 3.32
CA GLU A 256 -28.80 -5.05 2.33
C GLU A 256 -30.09 -4.44 2.87
N LYS A 257 -31.00 -5.28 3.38
CA LYS A 257 -32.28 -4.85 3.94
C LYS A 257 -32.07 -3.86 5.09
N LEU A 258 -31.25 -4.23 6.08
CA LEU A 258 -30.97 -3.38 7.24
C LEU A 258 -30.31 -2.06 6.83
N ALA A 259 -29.39 -2.08 5.87
CA ALA A 259 -28.76 -0.87 5.35
C ALA A 259 -29.78 0.07 4.70
N ARG A 260 -30.69 -0.45 3.87
CA ARG A 260 -31.75 0.32 3.21
C ARG A 260 -32.72 0.93 4.22
N GLU A 261 -33.18 0.14 5.19
CA GLU A 261 -34.06 0.64 6.25
C GLU A 261 -33.36 1.69 7.12
N SER A 262 -32.06 1.52 7.41
CA SER A 262 -31.29 2.52 8.17
C SER A 262 -31.12 3.83 7.40
N LEU A 263 -30.92 3.76 6.08
CA LEU A 263 -30.85 4.94 5.21
C LEU A 263 -32.18 5.69 5.22
N GLU A 264 -33.30 4.99 5.09
CA GLU A 264 -34.64 5.60 5.13
C GLU A 264 -34.88 6.31 6.47
N ARG A 265 -34.55 5.66 7.60
CA ARG A 265 -34.65 6.28 8.93
C ARG A 265 -33.75 7.50 9.06
N HIS A 266 -32.51 7.42 8.62
CA HIS A 266 -31.56 8.52 8.72
C HIS A 266 -31.92 9.69 7.78
N GLN A 267 -32.44 9.41 6.59
CA GLN A 267 -32.89 10.42 5.64
C GLN A 267 -34.01 11.30 6.22
N GLN A 268 -34.89 10.75 7.06
CA GLN A 268 -35.95 11.52 7.72
C GLN A 268 -35.41 12.60 8.68
N GLN A 269 -34.17 12.44 9.15
CA GLN A 269 -33.48 13.38 10.04
C GLN A 269 -32.64 14.41 9.27
N MET A 270 -32.55 14.28 7.94
CA MET A 270 -31.66 15.07 7.09
C MET A 270 -32.45 15.87 6.06
N GLU A 271 -32.19 17.18 5.97
CA GLU A 271 -32.80 18.03 4.94
C GLU A 271 -32.24 17.73 3.54
N ARG A 272 -30.93 17.46 3.47
CA ARG A 272 -30.24 17.13 2.23
C ARG A 272 -30.39 15.64 1.93
N LYS A 273 -30.53 15.33 0.65
CA LYS A 273 -30.59 13.94 0.19
C LYS A 273 -29.28 13.21 0.50
N ILE A 274 -29.39 12.03 1.10
CA ILE A 274 -28.30 11.09 1.31
C ILE A 274 -27.81 10.56 -0.04
N MET A 275 -26.49 10.62 -0.24
CA MET A 275 -25.77 10.20 -1.44
C MET A 275 -25.08 8.84 -1.25
N THR A 276 -25.22 8.21 -0.09
CA THR A 276 -24.67 6.89 0.21
C THR A 276 -25.15 5.84 -0.78
N GLU A 277 -24.22 5.18 -1.46
CA GLU A 277 -24.54 4.03 -2.29
C GLU A 277 -24.69 2.76 -1.43
N ILE A 278 -25.66 1.91 -1.76
CA ILE A 278 -25.85 0.59 -1.12
C ILE A 278 -25.76 -0.45 -2.22
N LEU A 279 -24.63 -1.16 -2.27
CA LEU A 279 -24.28 -2.09 -3.34
C LEU A 279 -23.72 -3.40 -2.77
N PRO A 280 -23.72 -4.51 -3.54
CA PRO A 280 -23.05 -5.73 -3.11
C PRO A 280 -21.55 -5.50 -2.87
N ALA A 281 -20.99 -6.15 -1.85
CA ALA A 281 -19.55 -6.20 -1.63
C ALA A 281 -18.85 -6.86 -2.82
N LYS A 282 -17.75 -6.23 -3.25
CA LYS A 282 -16.86 -6.69 -4.33
C LYS A 282 -15.47 -6.92 -3.78
N LYS A 283 -14.58 -7.47 -4.60
CA LYS A 283 -13.19 -7.77 -4.23
C LYS A 283 -12.59 -6.63 -3.41
N PHE A 284 -12.11 -7.00 -2.23
CA PHE A 284 -11.43 -6.10 -1.32
C PHE A 284 -9.92 -6.18 -1.55
N TYR A 285 -9.30 -5.03 -1.75
CA TYR A 285 -7.85 -4.90 -1.84
C TYR A 285 -7.36 -4.22 -0.56
N ARG A 286 -6.77 -4.99 0.33
CA ARG A 286 -6.15 -4.46 1.57
C ARG A 286 -5.14 -3.38 1.19
N ALA A 287 -5.28 -2.19 1.78
CA ALA A 287 -4.33 -1.10 1.59
C ALA A 287 -2.99 -1.40 2.26
N GLU A 288 -1.97 -0.65 1.87
CA GLU A 288 -0.61 -0.78 2.36
C GLU A 288 -0.52 -0.64 3.88
N GLU A 289 0.44 -1.33 4.50
CA GLU A 289 0.53 -1.46 5.97
C GLU A 289 0.66 -0.10 6.71
N TYR A 290 1.19 0.93 6.04
CA TYR A 290 1.29 2.27 6.61
C TYR A 290 -0.08 2.97 6.74
N HIS A 291 -1.12 2.54 6.02
CA HIS A 291 -2.49 3.04 6.19
C HIS A 291 -3.23 2.33 7.33
N GLN A 292 -2.82 1.10 7.66
CA GLN A 292 -3.52 0.25 8.62
C GLN A 292 -3.35 0.81 10.04
N GLN A 293 -4.47 1.05 10.72
CA GLN A 293 -4.55 1.59 12.07
C GLN A 293 -3.75 2.89 12.27
N TYR A 294 -3.64 3.70 11.21
CA TYR A 294 -2.77 4.88 11.11
C TYR A 294 -2.88 5.84 12.29
N LEU A 295 -4.12 6.19 12.70
CA LEU A 295 -4.34 7.14 13.81
C LEU A 295 -3.95 6.56 15.17
N SER A 296 -4.11 5.26 15.37
CA SER A 296 -3.67 4.61 16.61
C SER A 296 -2.13 4.54 16.71
N LYS A 297 -1.46 4.41 15.55
CA LYS A 297 0.00 4.37 15.42
C LYS A 297 0.66 5.76 15.55
N GLY A 298 -0.12 6.85 15.61
CA GLY A 298 0.41 8.21 15.80
C GLY A 298 -0.15 9.25 14.85
N GLY A 299 -0.76 8.84 13.74
CA GLY A 299 -1.19 9.77 12.69
C GLY A 299 -0.06 10.68 12.19
N ARG A 300 -0.43 11.83 11.61
CA ARG A 300 0.50 12.82 11.06
C ARG A 300 1.28 13.58 12.13
N SER A 301 0.71 13.71 13.33
CA SER A 301 1.29 14.45 14.46
C SER A 301 2.22 13.60 15.33
N GLY A 302 2.24 12.28 15.15
CA GLY A 302 2.92 11.33 16.03
C GLY A 302 2.19 11.08 17.35
N LEU A 303 1.02 11.69 17.57
CA LEU A 303 0.21 11.54 18.78
C LEU A 303 -0.93 10.55 18.54
N GLY A 304 -0.73 9.32 19.00
CA GLY A 304 -1.69 8.23 18.84
C GLY A 304 -3.06 8.57 19.45
N GLN A 305 -4.12 8.20 18.74
CA GLN A 305 -5.49 8.27 19.25
C GLN A 305 -5.91 6.88 19.73
N SER A 306 -6.43 6.80 20.97
CA SER A 306 -6.77 5.52 21.59
C SER A 306 -7.80 4.75 20.75
N ALA A 307 -7.51 3.47 20.49
CA ALA A 307 -8.41 2.53 19.83
C ALA A 307 -9.14 1.61 20.84
N ALA A 308 -9.05 1.91 22.14
CA ALA A 308 -9.67 1.10 23.18
C ALA A 308 -11.19 1.00 22.99
N LYS A 309 -11.75 -0.17 23.27
CA LYS A 309 -13.20 -0.42 23.17
C LYS A 309 -13.97 0.55 24.07
N GLY A 310 -15.01 1.18 23.52
CA GLY A 310 -15.83 2.18 24.20
C GLY A 310 -15.20 3.57 24.35
N CYS A 311 -14.02 3.83 23.76
CA CYS A 311 -13.41 5.16 23.78
C CYS A 311 -14.26 6.16 22.98
N ASN A 312 -14.68 7.25 23.63
CA ASN A 312 -15.50 8.30 23.03
C ASN A 312 -14.72 9.61 22.79
N ASP A 313 -13.39 9.58 22.89
CA ASP A 313 -12.55 10.75 22.61
C ASP A 313 -12.78 11.22 21.16
N PRO A 314 -12.94 12.53 20.89
CA PRO A 314 -13.16 13.01 19.53
C PRO A 314 -12.06 12.55 18.57
N ILE A 315 -12.46 11.88 17.47
CA ILE A 315 -11.51 11.43 16.45
C ILE A 315 -11.10 12.61 15.57
N ARG A 316 -9.80 12.92 15.58
CA ARG A 316 -9.17 13.88 14.69
C ARG A 316 -8.79 13.20 13.38
N CYS A 317 -9.12 13.82 12.25
CA CYS A 317 -9.07 13.18 10.93
C CYS A 317 -7.69 12.61 10.56
N TYR A 318 -6.60 13.32 10.90
CA TYR A 318 -5.26 12.99 10.41
C TYR A 318 -4.22 12.77 11.52
N GLY A 319 -4.54 13.03 12.79
CA GLY A 319 -3.58 13.00 13.92
C GLY A 319 -3.80 14.14 14.89
#